data_AF-A0A4Q3YKP1-F1
#
_entry.id   AF-A0A4Q3YKP1-F1
#
_cell.length_a   1.000
_cell.length_b   1.000
_cell.length_c   1.000
_cell.angle_alpha   90.00
_cell.angle_beta   90.00
_cell.angle_gamma   90.00
#
_symmetry.space_group_name_H-M   'P 1'
#
loop_
_entity.id
_entity.type
_entity.pdbx_description
1 polymer ?
#
loop_
_entity_poly.entity_id
_entity_poly.type
_entity_poly.pdbx_seq_one_letter_code
_entity_poly.pdbx_strand_id
1 'polypeptide(L)'
;MTATEPMMIHCGPHGDRISAVVCKHLLQGQLAPAGFVENSSDPNDLQAWCYLCEDKFQLEADMTDAFREFNGMAIVCVVCYAEAKARHSIAASQ
;
A
#
# COMPACT_ATOMS: atom_id res chain seq x y z
N MET A 1 -8.65 24.44 6.39
CA MET A 1 -8.17 23.17 5.82
C MET A 1 -6.70 23.07 6.20
N THR A 2 -6.38 22.39 7.29
CA THR A 2 -4.98 22.13 7.65
C THR A 2 -4.49 21.06 6.70
N ALA A 3 -3.65 21.44 5.74
CA ALA A 3 -2.86 20.45 5.01
C ALA A 3 -2.04 19.70 6.06
N THR A 4 -2.35 18.44 6.28
CA THR A 4 -1.55 17.56 7.14
C THR A 4 -0.14 17.54 6.56
N GLU A 5 0.85 17.91 7.36
CA GLU A 5 2.24 17.88 6.92
C GLU A 5 2.61 16.44 6.52
N PRO A 6 3.24 16.22 5.35
CA PRO A 6 3.57 14.88 4.89
C PRO A 6 4.52 14.20 5.86
N MET A 7 4.21 12.97 6.22
CA MET A 7 5.12 12.16 7.03
C MET A 7 6.34 11.77 6.18
N MET A 8 7.53 12.06 6.69
CA MET A 8 8.80 11.74 6.02
C MET A 8 9.41 10.48 6.64
N ILE A 9 10.01 9.63 5.81
CA ILE A 9 10.80 8.47 6.25
C ILE A 9 12.15 8.42 5.54
N HIS A 10 13.14 7.86 6.22
CA HIS A 10 14.43 7.55 5.64
C HIS A 10 14.42 6.15 5.02
N CYS A 11 14.34 6.06 3.70
CA CYS A 11 14.39 4.80 2.98
C CYS A 11 15.84 4.49 2.59
N GLY A 12 16.39 3.34 3.01
CA GLY A 12 17.78 2.95 2.72
C GLY A 12 18.21 3.16 1.24
N PRO A 13 17.48 2.62 0.24
CA PRO A 13 17.82 2.81 -1.17
C PRO A 13 17.45 4.18 -1.78
N HIS A 14 16.53 4.95 -1.18
CA HIS A 14 15.94 6.15 -1.80
C HIS A 14 16.17 7.45 -1.03
N GLY A 15 16.76 7.40 0.17
CA GLY A 15 16.93 8.52 1.08
C GLY A 15 15.63 9.01 1.71
N ASP A 16 15.61 10.27 2.15
CA ASP A 16 14.44 10.89 2.78
C ASP A 16 13.35 11.18 1.75
N ARG A 17 12.16 10.61 1.98
CA ARG A 17 11.01 10.68 1.08
C ARG A 17 9.71 10.72 1.88
N ILE A 18 8.65 11.20 1.25
CA ILE A 18 7.29 11.09 1.78
C ILE A 18 6.96 9.61 1.97
N SER A 19 6.27 9.29 3.06
CA SER A 19 5.81 7.94 3.36
C SER A 19 4.52 7.61 2.63
N ALA A 20 4.31 6.31 2.47
CA ALA A 20 3.09 5.70 1.99
C ALA A 20 2.84 4.42 2.80
N VAL A 21 1.60 3.96 2.84
CA VAL A 21 1.22 2.72 3.53
C VAL A 21 0.84 1.66 2.50
N VAL A 22 1.40 0.47 2.63
CA VAL A 22 1.03 -0.70 1.83
C VAL A 22 0.76 -1.90 2.72
N CYS A 23 -0.01 -2.89 2.26
CA CYS A 23 -0.08 -4.17 2.97
C CYS A 23 1.23 -4.96 2.80
N LYS A 24 1.56 -5.83 3.77
CA LYS A 24 2.78 -6.67 3.71
C LYS A 24 2.87 -7.53 2.44
N HIS A 25 1.73 -7.84 1.81
CA HIS A 25 1.67 -8.67 0.60
C HIS A 25 2.18 -7.97 -0.65
N LEU A 26 2.33 -6.64 -0.63
CA LEU A 26 2.93 -5.87 -1.73
C LEU A 26 4.45 -5.70 -1.58
N LEU A 27 5.03 -6.18 -0.47
CA LEU A 27 6.47 -6.15 -0.25
C LEU A 27 7.18 -7.27 -1.05
N GLN A 28 8.49 -7.10 -1.22
CA GLN A 28 9.31 -8.04 -1.99
C GLN A 28 9.22 -9.48 -1.45
N GLY A 29 9.15 -10.47 -2.35
CA GLY A 29 9.10 -11.90 -2.02
C GLY A 29 7.90 -12.65 -2.61
N GLN A 30 6.88 -11.94 -3.12
CA GLN A 30 5.74 -12.58 -3.78
C GLN A 30 6.05 -12.92 -5.25
N LEU A 31 5.79 -14.16 -5.66
CA LEU A 31 6.12 -14.68 -6.99
C LEU A 31 5.20 -14.14 -8.11
N ALA A 32 3.95 -13.81 -7.79
CA ALA A 32 2.96 -13.34 -8.75
C ALA A 32 2.42 -11.95 -8.38
N PRO A 33 1.98 -11.14 -9.37
CA PRO A 33 1.21 -9.93 -9.11
C PRO A 33 0.01 -10.22 -8.21
N ALA A 34 -0.26 -9.34 -7.24
CA ALA A 34 -1.28 -9.56 -6.20
C ALA A 34 -2.52 -8.66 -6.38
N GLY A 35 -2.55 -7.87 -7.45
CA GLY A 35 -3.46 -6.72 -7.57
C GLY A 35 -2.97 -5.53 -6.76
N PHE A 36 -3.45 -4.34 -7.11
CA PHE A 36 -3.09 -3.10 -6.45
C PHE A 36 -4.33 -2.20 -6.41
N VAL A 37 -4.88 -2.01 -5.21
CA VAL A 37 -6.03 -1.13 -4.96
C VAL A 37 -5.55 0.09 -4.21
N GLU A 38 -5.78 1.26 -4.78
CA GLU A 38 -5.46 2.55 -4.17
C GLU A 38 -6.63 2.99 -3.30
N ASN A 39 -6.52 2.80 -1.98
CA ASN A 39 -7.54 3.25 -1.03
C ASN A 39 -7.37 4.72 -0.63
N SER A 40 -6.19 5.30 -0.84
CA SER A 40 -5.94 6.75 -0.79
C SER A 40 -5.00 7.17 -1.92
N SER A 41 -5.34 8.28 -2.58
CA SER A 41 -4.55 8.90 -3.65
C SER A 41 -4.00 10.27 -3.27
N ASP A 42 -4.07 10.66 -1.98
CA ASP A 42 -3.43 11.88 -1.48
C ASP A 42 -1.90 11.74 -1.61
N PRO A 43 -1.20 12.64 -2.32
CA PRO A 43 0.26 12.59 -2.46
C PRO A 43 1.04 12.61 -1.14
N ASN A 44 0.43 13.11 -0.05
CA ASN A 44 1.02 13.17 1.30
C ASN A 44 0.56 12.02 2.20
N ASP A 45 -0.37 11.18 1.74
CA ASP A 45 -0.93 10.04 2.47
C ASP A 45 -1.35 8.93 1.48
N LEU A 46 -0.40 8.48 0.66
CA LEU A 46 -0.64 7.41 -0.31
C LEU A 46 -0.84 6.09 0.43
N GLN A 47 -1.93 5.39 0.09
CA GLN A 47 -2.25 4.11 0.70
C GLN A 47 -2.72 3.13 -0.36
N ALA A 48 -2.26 1.87 -0.27
CA ALA A 48 -2.72 0.81 -1.14
C ALA A 48 -2.66 -0.57 -0.48
N TRP A 49 -3.44 -1.51 -1.01
CA TRP A 49 -3.33 -2.92 -0.64
C TRP A 49 -3.61 -3.84 -1.83
N CYS A 50 -3.35 -5.13 -1.67
CA CYS A 50 -3.62 -6.13 -2.71
C CYS A 50 -5.11 -6.53 -2.77
N TYR A 51 -5.53 -7.27 -3.81
CA TYR A 51 -6.93 -7.71 -3.94
C TYR A 51 -7.40 -8.58 -2.78
N LEU A 52 -6.55 -9.44 -2.23
CA LEU A 52 -6.92 -10.25 -1.05
C LEU A 52 -7.21 -9.39 0.19
N CYS A 53 -6.51 -8.25 0.33
CA CYS A 53 -6.81 -7.31 1.39
C CYS A 53 -8.12 -6.57 1.11
N GLU A 54 -8.40 -6.20 -0.15
CA GLU A 54 -9.69 -5.62 -0.54
C GLU A 54 -10.85 -6.56 -0.21
N ASP A 55 -10.78 -7.82 -0.64
CA ASP A 55 -11.82 -8.82 -0.36
C ASP A 55 -12.05 -8.99 1.15
N LYS A 56 -10.96 -9.00 1.93
CA LYS A 56 -11.07 -9.11 3.39
C LYS A 56 -11.68 -7.86 4.01
N PHE A 57 -11.31 -6.67 3.55
CA PHE A 57 -11.91 -5.41 4.02
C PHE A 57 -13.42 -5.39 3.75
N GLN A 58 -13.85 -5.80 2.55
CA GLN A 58 -15.26 -5.90 2.19
C GLN A 58 -16.01 -6.94 3.05
N LEU A 59 -15.38 -8.09 3.35
CA LEU A 59 -15.98 -9.13 4.20
C LEU A 59 -16.15 -8.69 5.65
N GLU A 60 -15.14 -8.01 6.20
CA GLU A 60 -15.13 -7.52 7.60
C GLU A 60 -15.94 -6.22 7.77
N ALA A 61 -16.27 -5.55 6.65
CA ALA A 61 -16.94 -4.25 6.56
C ALA A 61 -16.24 -3.07 7.29
N ASP A 62 -15.03 -3.29 7.82
CA ASP A 62 -14.19 -2.27 8.47
C ASP A 62 -12.75 -2.77 8.67
N MET A 63 -11.87 -1.92 9.21
CA MET A 63 -10.52 -2.24 9.66
C MET A 63 -10.52 -2.98 11.00
N THR A 64 -11.14 -4.15 11.07
CA THR A 64 -11.16 -5.02 12.25
C THR A 64 -9.75 -5.49 12.63
N ASP A 65 -9.56 -6.00 13.85
CA ASP A 65 -8.26 -6.57 14.26
C ASP A 65 -7.84 -7.73 13.34
N ALA A 66 -8.81 -8.58 12.92
CA ALA A 66 -8.56 -9.64 11.96
C ALA A 66 -8.09 -9.11 10.60
N PHE A 67 -8.64 -7.98 10.14
CA PHE A 67 -8.15 -7.29 8.94
C PHE A 67 -6.74 -6.75 9.15
N ARG A 68 -6.47 -6.07 10.26
CA ARG A 68 -5.16 -5.46 10.56
C ARG A 68 -4.04 -6.50 10.64
N GLU A 69 -4.29 -7.62 11.31
CA GLU A 69 -3.34 -8.74 11.40
C GLU A 69 -3.06 -9.38 10.03
N PHE A 70 -4.09 -9.52 9.20
CA PHE A 70 -3.95 -10.06 7.85
C PHE A 70 -3.21 -9.08 6.92
N ASN A 71 -3.66 -7.83 6.87
CA ASN A 71 -3.08 -6.77 6.03
C ASN A 71 -1.61 -6.53 6.40
N GLY A 72 -1.31 -6.45 7.70
CA GLY A 72 0.03 -6.18 8.21
C GLY A 72 0.62 -4.93 7.59
N MET A 73 -0.05 -3.79 7.78
CA MET A 73 0.33 -2.50 7.23
C MET A 73 1.82 -2.23 7.41
N ALA A 74 2.47 -1.82 6.32
CA ALA A 74 3.88 -1.49 6.25
C ALA A 74 4.05 -0.08 5.70
N ILE A 75 4.98 0.66 6.30
CA ILE A 75 5.34 2.01 5.86
C ILE A 75 6.48 1.89 4.84
N VAL A 76 6.30 2.47 3.66
CA VAL A 76 7.30 2.51 2.58
C VAL A 76 7.44 3.95 2.07
N CYS A 77 8.47 4.25 1.28
CA CYS A 77 8.56 5.56 0.67
C CYS A 77 7.71 5.62 -0.61
N VAL A 78 7.37 6.82 -1.07
CA VAL A 78 6.63 7.03 -2.33
C VAL A 78 7.29 6.38 -3.56
N VAL A 79 8.62 6.19 -3.56
CA VAL A 79 9.31 5.49 -4.65
C VAL A 79 9.04 3.98 -4.58
N CYS A 80 9.21 3.36 -3.40
CA CYS A 80 8.86 1.95 -3.19
C CYS A 80 7.38 1.65 -3.42
N TYR A 81 6.51 2.62 -3.10
CA TYR A 81 5.09 2.54 -3.43
C TYR A 81 4.86 2.46 -4.94
N ALA A 82 5.50 3.34 -5.72
CA ALA A 82 5.38 3.33 -7.17
C ALA A 82 5.94 2.04 -7.80
N GLU A 83 7.04 1.50 -7.27
CA GLU A 83 7.59 0.20 -7.67
C GLU A 83 6.62 -0.95 -7.36
N ALA A 84 5.99 -0.95 -6.18
CA ALA A 84 4.97 -1.92 -5.82
C ALA A 84 3.75 -1.81 -6.74
N LYS A 85 3.29 -0.59 -7.06
CA LYS A 85 2.21 -0.33 -8.02
C LYS A 85 2.55 -0.92 -9.38
N ALA A 86 3.73 -0.61 -9.93
CA ALA A 86 4.15 -1.12 -11.23
C ALA A 86 4.23 -2.65 -11.26
N ARG A 87 4.68 -3.27 -10.17
CA ARG A 87 4.80 -4.74 -10.08
C ARG A 87 3.46 -5.46 -9.92
N HIS A 88 2.55 -4.92 -9.11
CA HIS A 88 1.32 -5.60 -8.72
C HIS A 88 0.08 -5.14 -9.47
N SER A 89 0.18 -4.09 -10.29
CA SER A 89 -0.87 -3.71 -11.25
C SER A 89 -1.00 -4.79 -12.31
N ILE A 90 -2.11 -5.53 -12.27
CA ILE A 90 -2.46 -6.51 -13.29
C ILE A 90 -3.34 -5.77 -14.29
N ALA A 91 -2.88 -5.63 -15.53
CA ALA A 91 -3.79 -5.25 -16.60
C ALA A 91 -4.87 -6.34 -16.67
N ALA A 92 -6.15 -5.96 -16.61
CA ALA A 92 -7.22 -6.90 -16.87
C ALA A 92 -6.97 -7.52 -18.25
N SER A 93 -6.50 -8.76 -18.27
CA SER A 93 -6.49 -9.56 -19.49
C SER A 93 -7.95 -9.66 -19.92
N GLN A 94 -8.18 -9.21 -21.16
CA GLN A 94 -9.45 -9.16 -21.89
C GLN A 94 -10.29 -10.43 -21.74
#